data_AF-A0A497FKE6-F1
#
_entry.id   AF-A0A497FKE6-F1
#
_cell.length_a   1.000
_cell.length_b   1.000
_cell.length_c   1.000
_cell.angle_alpha   90.00
_cell.angle_beta   90.00
_cell.angle_gamma   90.00
#
_symmetry.space_group_name_H-M   'P 1'
#
loop_
_entity.id
_entity.type
_entity.pdbx_description
1 polymer ?
#
loop_
_entity_poly.entity_id
_entity_poly.type
_entity_poly.pdbx_seq_one_letter_code
_entity_poly.pdbx_strand_id
1 'polypeptide(L)'
;MIKRYGVRGLSRGINELLRKALFELEKSPRRRVKINEGEIQKCIDFIFNIGSRLNDNIRIEKTELRAVFDDEVVKIALDRLRALNYTIRETKDFYYIIMRD
;
A
#
# COMPACT_ATOMS: atom_id res chain seq x y z
N MET A 1 -8.48 37.38 -7.22
CA MET A 1 -9.61 36.72 -6.51
C MET A 1 -9.98 35.46 -7.28
N ILE A 2 -9.42 34.29 -6.93
CA ILE A 2 -9.68 33.03 -7.66
C ILE A 2 -10.68 32.21 -6.85
N LYS A 3 -11.87 32.00 -7.44
CA LYS A 3 -12.99 31.26 -6.85
C LYS A 3 -12.69 29.76 -6.83
N ARG A 4 -12.90 29.13 -5.66
CA ARG A 4 -12.89 27.67 -5.47
C ARG A 4 -14.16 27.07 -6.09
N TYR A 5 -14.00 26.21 -7.09
CA TYR A 5 -15.06 25.30 -7.51
C TYR A 5 -14.88 23.98 -6.76
N GLY A 6 -15.80 23.72 -5.82
CA GLY A 6 -15.91 22.43 -5.15
C GLY A 6 -16.51 21.41 -6.10
N VAL A 7 -15.79 20.32 -6.35
CA VAL A 7 -16.29 19.17 -7.12
C VAL A 7 -17.05 18.25 -6.16
N ARG A 8 -18.34 18.57 -5.94
CA ARG A 8 -19.35 17.64 -5.41
C ARG A 8 -19.95 16.90 -6.61
N GLY A 9 -19.75 15.59 -6.73
CA GLY A 9 -20.55 14.81 -7.70
C GLY A 9 -20.01 13.50 -8.28
N LEU A 10 -19.12 12.75 -7.62
CA LEU A 10 -18.79 11.38 -8.05
C LEU A 10 -19.27 10.36 -6.99
N SER A 11 -20.58 10.26 -6.84
CA SER A 11 -21.22 9.37 -5.86
C SER A 11 -21.96 8.22 -6.55
N ARG A 12 -21.76 7.01 -6.00
CA ARG A 12 -22.45 5.71 -6.17
C ARG A 12 -21.93 4.73 -7.23
N GLY A 13 -21.78 5.09 -8.50
CA GLY A 13 -21.46 4.08 -9.53
C GLY A 13 -20.09 3.39 -9.39
N ILE A 14 -19.06 4.13 -9.01
CA ILE A 14 -17.68 3.61 -8.90
C ILE A 14 -17.52 2.71 -7.66
N ASN A 15 -18.18 3.04 -6.55
CA ASN A 15 -18.11 2.24 -5.32
C ASN A 15 -18.75 0.86 -5.48
N GLU A 16 -19.76 0.73 -6.33
CA GLU A 16 -20.45 -0.55 -6.55
C GLU A 16 -19.63 -1.48 -7.47
N LEU A 17 -18.91 -0.91 -8.44
CA LEU A 17 -17.95 -1.65 -9.28
C LEU A 17 -16.74 -2.12 -8.48
N LEU A 18 -16.20 -1.27 -7.59
CA LEU A 18 -15.12 -1.65 -6.67
C LEU A 18 -15.56 -2.76 -5.71
N ARG A 19 -16.79 -2.72 -5.19
CA ARG A 19 -17.32 -3.78 -4.31
C ARG A 19 -17.48 -5.12 -5.02
N LYS A 20 -17.95 -5.14 -6.27
CA LYS A 20 -18.08 -6.39 -7.03
C LYS A 20 -16.71 -6.99 -7.37
N ALA A 21 -15.72 -6.15 -7.70
CA ALA A 21 -14.36 -6.61 -7.95
C ALA A 21 -13.71 -7.21 -6.68
N LEU A 22 -13.95 -6.62 -5.51
CA LEU A 22 -13.48 -7.14 -4.22
C LEU A 22 -14.14 -8.49 -3.85
N PHE A 23 -15.44 -8.65 -4.14
CA PHE A 23 -16.18 -9.87 -3.77
C PHE A 23 -15.80 -11.10 -4.62
N GLU A 24 -15.42 -10.91 -5.88
CA GLU A 24 -14.93 -12.00 -6.74
C GLU A 24 -13.51 -12.46 -6.36
N LEU A 25 -12.73 -11.61 -5.67
CA LEU A 25 -11.42 -11.97 -5.12
C LEU A 25 -11.51 -12.78 -3.81
N GLU A 26 -12.57 -12.60 -3.01
CA GLU A 26 -12.78 -13.33 -1.76
C GLU A 26 -13.17 -14.82 -1.94
N LYS A 27 -13.55 -15.25 -3.15
CA LYS A 27 -14.01 -16.62 -3.43
C LYS A 27 -12.93 -17.59 -3.91
N SER A 28 -11.66 -17.21 -3.94
CA SER A 28 -10.60 -18.17 -4.27
C SER A 28 -10.11 -18.93 -3.02
N PRO A 29 -10.14 -20.27 -3.03
CA PRO A 29 -9.76 -21.08 -1.88
C PRO A 29 -8.29 -20.86 -1.57
N ARG A 30 -7.96 -20.83 -0.27
CA ARG A 30 -6.62 -20.77 0.34
C ARG A 30 -5.60 -21.64 -0.40
N ARG A 31 -5.08 -21.14 -1.52
CA ARG A 31 -3.94 -21.69 -2.24
C ARG A 31 -2.73 -21.18 -1.49
N ARG A 32 -1.89 -22.10 -1.00
CA ARG A 32 -0.54 -21.78 -0.52
C ARG A 32 0.09 -20.83 -1.53
N VAL A 33 0.16 -19.55 -1.17
CA VAL A 33 0.61 -18.49 -2.05
C VAL A 33 2.08 -18.75 -2.25
N LYS A 34 2.47 -19.27 -3.42
CA LYS A 34 3.83 -19.08 -3.90
C LYS A 34 4.01 -17.57 -3.92
N ILE A 35 4.74 -17.04 -2.95
CA ILE A 35 5.01 -15.61 -2.85
C ILE A 35 5.59 -15.19 -4.19
N ASN A 36 4.80 -14.44 -4.94
CA ASN A 36 5.12 -14.12 -6.32
C ASN A 36 6.01 -12.87 -6.28
N GLU A 37 7.20 -12.91 -6.89
CA GLU A 37 8.12 -11.77 -6.85
C GLU A 37 7.49 -10.49 -7.41
N GLY A 38 6.55 -10.63 -8.35
CA GLY A 38 5.76 -9.51 -8.87
C GLY A 38 4.86 -8.86 -7.81
N GLU A 39 4.33 -9.62 -6.85
CA GLU A 39 3.50 -9.07 -5.75
C GLU A 39 4.36 -8.31 -4.74
N ILE A 40 5.58 -8.81 -4.46
CA ILE A 40 6.55 -8.08 -3.63
C ILE A 40 6.92 -6.74 -4.29
N GLN A 41 7.18 -6.75 -5.61
CA GLN A 41 7.50 -5.53 -6.34
C GLN A 41 6.33 -4.55 -6.32
N LYS A 42 5.10 -5.01 -6.59
CA LYS A 42 3.90 -4.17 -6.46
C LYS A 42 3.73 -3.58 -5.06
N CYS A 43 4.05 -4.34 -4.01
CA CYS A 43 4.00 -3.84 -2.63
C CYS A 43 5.01 -2.71 -2.42
N ILE A 44 6.24 -2.87 -2.92
CA ILE A 44 7.26 -1.81 -2.88
C ILE A 44 6.79 -0.57 -3.65
N ASP A 45 6.31 -0.73 -4.88
CA ASP A 45 5.75 0.36 -5.67
C ASP A 45 4.57 1.05 -4.98
N PHE A 46 3.68 0.28 -4.36
CA PHE A 46 2.54 0.81 -3.60
C PHE A 46 3.00 1.66 -2.41
N ILE A 47 4.02 1.20 -1.68
CA ILE A 47 4.64 1.96 -0.59
C ILE A 47 5.18 3.30 -1.08
N PHE A 48 5.87 3.32 -2.22
CA PHE A 48 6.41 4.56 -2.80
C PHE A 48 5.35 5.50 -3.39
N ASN A 49 4.22 4.97 -3.86
CA ASN A 49 3.14 5.73 -4.47
C ASN A 49 2.14 6.29 -3.45
N ILE A 50 1.74 5.50 -2.46
CA ILE A 50 0.71 5.88 -1.46
C ILE A 50 1.33 6.46 -0.20
N GLY A 51 2.57 6.05 0.13
CA GLY A 51 3.25 6.54 1.31
C GLY A 51 3.38 8.07 1.28
N SER A 52 2.96 8.72 2.36
CA SER A 52 3.09 10.16 2.52
C SER A 52 4.56 10.52 2.60
N ARG A 53 5.06 11.27 1.61
CA ARG A 53 6.42 11.82 1.61
C ARG A 53 6.52 12.96 2.62
N LEU A 54 7.35 12.79 3.63
CA LEU A 54 7.65 13.77 4.68
C LEU A 54 9.16 13.98 4.69
N ASN A 55 9.63 15.09 4.08
CA ASN A 55 11.04 15.49 4.09
C ASN A 55 11.99 14.29 3.87
N ASP A 56 11.88 13.65 2.70
CA ASP A 56 12.67 12.49 2.26
C ASP A 56 12.35 11.13 2.91
N ASN A 57 11.39 11.09 3.83
CA ASN A 57 10.89 9.86 4.44
C ASN A 57 9.51 9.49 3.90
N ILE A 58 9.22 8.19 3.84
CA ILE A 58 7.94 7.67 3.40
C ILE A 58 7.22 7.10 4.63
N ARG A 59 6.03 7.63 4.91
CA ARG A 59 5.16 7.10 5.96
C ARG A 59 3.97 6.39 5.34
N ILE A 60 3.75 5.14 5.72
CA ILE A 60 2.59 4.34 5.28
C ILE A 60 1.89 3.69 6.46
N GLU A 61 0.56 3.64 6.43
CA GLU A 61 -0.25 2.98 7.45
C GLU A 61 -0.21 1.46 7.28
N LYS A 62 -0.11 0.73 8.40
CA LYS A 62 -0.11 -0.74 8.39
C LYS A 62 -1.45 -1.30 7.88
N THR A 63 -2.55 -0.59 8.14
CA THR A 63 -3.91 -0.93 7.69
C THR A 63 -4.04 -0.85 6.18
N GLU A 64 -3.50 0.19 5.55
CA GLU A 64 -3.48 0.35 4.09
C GLU A 64 -2.72 -0.79 3.41
N LEU A 65 -1.57 -1.19 3.96
CA LEU A 65 -0.80 -2.32 3.44
C LEU A 65 -1.54 -3.65 3.60
N ARG A 66 -2.12 -3.90 4.77
CA ARG A 66 -2.87 -5.13 5.07
C ARG A 66 -4.19 -5.24 4.32
N ALA A 67 -4.75 -4.11 3.86
CA ALA A 67 -5.94 -4.11 3.03
C ALA A 67 -5.67 -4.63 1.61
N VAL A 68 -4.42 -4.56 1.15
CA VAL A 68 -4.03 -4.88 -0.24
C VAL A 68 -3.11 -6.08 -0.34
N PHE A 69 -2.23 -6.30 0.65
CA PHE A 69 -1.19 -7.33 0.62
C PHE A 69 -1.20 -8.19 1.88
N ASP A 70 -0.86 -9.47 1.75
CA ASP A 70 -0.61 -10.37 2.88
C ASP A 70 0.58 -9.90 3.74
N ASP A 71 0.50 -10.12 5.05
CA ASP A 71 1.57 -9.79 6.00
C ASP A 71 2.93 -10.38 5.60
N GLU A 72 2.94 -11.57 4.97
CA GLU A 72 4.17 -12.21 4.50
C GLU A 72 4.81 -11.46 3.32
N VAL A 73 4.00 -10.96 2.37
CA VAL A 73 4.46 -10.12 1.25
C VAL A 73 4.98 -8.78 1.76
N VAL A 74 4.26 -8.14 2.68
CA VAL A 74 4.68 -6.88 3.31
C VAL A 74 6.02 -7.07 4.01
N LYS A 75 6.18 -8.15 4.79
CA LYS A 75 7.43 -8.44 5.49
C LYS A 75 8.61 -8.57 4.52
N ILE A 76 8.43 -9.30 3.41
CA ILE A 76 9.49 -9.49 2.41
C ILE A 76 9.78 -8.19 1.65
N ALA A 77 8.77 -7.40 1.33
CA ALA A 77 8.94 -6.09 0.70
C ALA A 77 9.76 -5.14 1.58
N LEU A 78 9.46 -5.09 2.88
CA LEU A 78 10.22 -4.32 3.85
C LEU A 78 11.66 -4.86 3.99
N ASP A 79 11.85 -6.18 3.99
CA ASP A 79 13.21 -6.76 4.05
C ASP A 79 14.04 -6.39 2.82
N ARG A 80 13.45 -6.41 1.61
CA ARG A 80 14.11 -5.91 0.39
C ARG A 80 14.47 -4.43 0.49
N LEU A 81 13.59 -3.60 1.02
CA LEU A 81 13.88 -2.18 1.25
C LEU A 81 15.08 -2.00 2.21
N ARG A 82 15.20 -2.84 3.25
CA ARG A 82 16.38 -2.84 4.13
C ARG A 82 17.66 -3.21 3.38
N ALA A 83 17.60 -4.20 2.50
CA ALA A 83 18.73 -4.60 1.65
C ALA A 83 19.14 -3.49 0.66
N LEU A 84 18.21 -2.63 0.27
CA LEU A 84 18.42 -1.46 -0.58
C LEU A 84 18.86 -0.20 0.19
N ASN A 85 19.39 -0.36 1.40
CA ASN A 85 19.84 0.74 2.30
C ASN A 85 18.75 1.67 2.85
N TYR A 86 17.47 1.29 2.78
CA TYR A 86 16.43 2.02 3.50
C TYR A 86 16.37 1.60 4.97
N THR A 87 16.30 2.57 5.88
CA THR A 87 16.00 2.32 7.29
C THR A 87 14.49 2.26 7.47
N ILE A 88 13.99 1.15 8.01
CA ILE A 88 12.56 0.96 8.28
C ILE A 88 12.32 1.01 9.77
N ARG A 89 11.58 2.03 10.23
CA ARG A 89 11.08 2.13 11.60
C ARG A 89 9.61 1.78 11.61
N GLU A 90 9.21 0.90 12.51
CA GLU A 90 7.80 0.61 12.73
C GLU A 90 7.30 1.27 14.00
N THR A 91 6.06 1.75 13.95
CA THR A 91 5.28 2.10 15.13
C THR A 91 4.05 1.19 15.20
N LYS A 92 3.14 1.44 16.15
CA LYS A 92 1.91 0.67 16.28
C LYS A 92 1.09 0.67 14.98
N ASP A 93 0.95 1.83 14.35
CA ASP A 93 0.02 2.03 13.23
C ASP A 93 0.73 2.31 11.89
N PHE A 94 2.02 2.65 11.91
CA PHE A 94 2.75 3.11 10.72
C PHE A 94 4.08 2.38 10.49
N TYR A 95 4.48 2.31 9.23
CA TYR A 95 5.86 2.11 8.81
C TYR A 95 6.44 3.43 8.31
N TYR A 96 7.67 3.73 8.74
CA TYR A 96 8.48 4.84 8.29
C TYR A 96 9.69 4.29 7.56
N ILE A 97 9.83 4.68 6.30
CA ILE A 97 10.92 4.25 5.42
C ILE A 97 11.78 5.48 5.15
N ILE A 98 13.01 5.42 5.61
CA ILE A 98 13.96 6.52 5.67
C ILE A 98 15.13 6.14 4.77
N MET A 99 15.41 6.93 3.74
CA MET A 99 16.61 6.71 2.93
C MET A 99 17.83 7.04 3.79
N ARG A 100 18.82 6.14 3.84
CA ARG A 100 20.14 6.49 4.39
C ARG A 100 20.94 7.19 3.29
N ASP A 101 21.40 8.39 3.58
CA ASP A 101 22.41 9.11 2.79
C ASP A 101 23.76 8.37 2.85
#